data_AF-A0A2V8TZ45-F1
#
_entry.id   AF-A0A2V8TZ45-F1
#
_cell.length_a   1.000
_cell.length_b   1.000
_cell.length_c   1.000
_cell.angle_alpha   90.00
_cell.angle_beta   90.00
_cell.angle_gamma   90.00
#
_symmetry.space_group_name_H-M   'P 1'
#
loop_
_entity.id
_entity.type
_entity.pdbx_description
1 polymer ?
#
loop_
_entity_poly.entity_id
_entity_poly.type
_entity_poly.pdbx_seq_one_letter_code
_entity_poly.pdbx_strand_id
1 'polypeptide(L)'
;MVKPGTILVVDNQAIDNGVCGSNMGLTLFGRGLRGFVSNQVCRDTDEMILTRIPVYQDPMLSPRGINQGRMWVESYNQPVVVGHVLVMPGDIIVADSDGVAVVPRAKAEQVAEIARWIFEDDEVTRGQIYDRIGKPRDWTMQGHTPPPPPSDKPLHPAPVWDKKK
;
A
#
# COMPACT_ATOMS: atom_id res chain seq x y z
N MET A 1 15.56 2.35 13.60
CA MET A 1 15.27 1.20 12.71
C MET A 1 14.61 1.66 11.42
N VAL A 2 13.51 2.43 11.49
CA VAL A 2 12.92 3.11 10.31
C VAL A 2 13.89 4.15 9.75
N LYS A 3 14.06 4.13 8.42
CA LYS A 3 14.80 5.10 7.61
C LYS A 3 13.91 5.62 6.48
N PRO A 4 14.24 6.74 5.82
CA PRO A 4 13.54 7.19 4.62
C PRO A 4 13.36 6.07 3.59
N GLY A 5 12.11 5.86 3.17
CA GLY A 5 11.74 4.82 2.19
C GLY A 5 11.35 3.47 2.80
N THR A 6 11.32 3.33 4.13
CA THR A 6 10.97 2.05 4.78
C THR A 6 9.49 1.72 4.58
N ILE A 7 9.20 0.47 4.21
CA ILE A 7 7.86 -0.12 4.35
C ILE A 7 7.94 -1.15 5.48
N LEU A 8 7.01 -1.10 6.43
CA LEU A 8 6.99 -2.03 7.55
C LEU A 8 6.12 -3.23 7.19
N VAL A 9 6.75 -4.39 7.03
CA VAL A 9 6.07 -5.66 6.78
C VAL A 9 6.02 -6.42 8.10
N VAL A 10 4.81 -6.74 8.57
CA VAL A 10 4.57 -7.34 9.87
C VAL A 10 3.83 -8.65 9.70
N ASP A 11 4.43 -9.74 10.16
CA ASP A 11 3.73 -10.99 10.39
C ASP A 11 3.19 -11.01 11.83
N ASN A 12 1.90 -11.25 11.94
CA ASN A 12 1.18 -11.36 13.18
C ASN A 12 0.09 -12.42 13.01
N GLN A 13 -0.07 -13.27 14.02
CA GLN A 13 -1.02 -14.38 14.02
C GLN A 13 -2.33 -14.02 14.75
N ALA A 14 -2.41 -12.84 15.38
CA ALA A 14 -3.60 -12.40 16.07
C ALA A 14 -4.62 -11.77 15.10
N ILE A 15 -5.84 -12.32 15.09
CA ILE A 15 -6.93 -11.99 14.15
C ILE A 15 -7.55 -10.60 14.40
N ASP A 16 -7.49 -10.11 15.64
CA ASP A 16 -8.26 -8.95 16.10
C ASP A 16 -7.42 -7.84 16.73
N ASN A 17 -6.09 -7.97 16.70
CA ASN A 17 -5.19 -7.00 17.32
C ASN A 17 -4.47 -6.18 16.26
N GLY A 18 -4.57 -4.86 16.37
CA GLY A 18 -4.05 -3.96 15.35
C GLY A 18 -2.53 -3.88 15.36
N VAL A 19 -1.87 -4.14 14.23
CA VAL A 19 -0.41 -3.96 14.10
C VAL A 19 -0.01 -2.49 14.05
N CYS A 20 -0.93 -1.62 13.61
CA CYS A 20 -0.74 -0.17 13.56
C CYS A 20 -1.91 0.61 14.15
N GLY A 21 -1.69 1.91 14.33
CA GLY A 21 -2.66 2.92 14.77
C GLY A 21 -2.09 4.31 14.51
N SER A 22 -2.91 5.35 14.64
CA SER A 22 -2.62 6.70 14.14
C SER A 22 -1.38 7.32 14.77
N ASN A 23 -1.22 7.23 16.09
CA ASN A 23 -0.07 7.79 16.81
C ASN A 23 1.26 7.15 16.38
N MET A 24 1.30 5.81 16.29
CA MET A 24 2.50 5.11 15.82
C MET A 24 2.73 5.36 14.33
N GLY A 25 1.68 5.32 13.52
CA GLY A 25 1.72 5.58 12.08
C GLY A 25 2.36 6.93 11.79
N LEU A 26 1.83 8.01 12.38
CA LEU A 26 2.36 9.37 12.23
C LEU A 26 3.80 9.49 12.72
N THR A 27 4.12 8.90 13.88
CA THR A 27 5.48 8.93 14.44
C THR A 27 6.49 8.28 13.50
N LEU A 28 6.16 7.11 12.93
CA LEU A 28 7.04 6.39 12.02
C LEU A 28 7.08 7.05 10.63
N PHE A 29 5.96 7.61 10.17
CA PHE A 29 5.89 8.38 8.93
C PHE A 29 6.82 9.60 8.97
N GLY A 30 6.84 10.34 10.08
CA GLY A 30 7.79 11.43 10.31
C GLY A 30 9.27 11.01 10.30
N ARG A 31 9.55 9.70 10.46
CA ARG A 31 10.90 9.11 10.36
C ARG A 31 11.20 8.50 8.99
N GLY A 32 10.28 8.63 8.03
CA GLY A 32 10.46 8.18 6.66
C GLY A 32 9.81 6.85 6.30
N LEU A 33 8.90 6.33 7.13
CA LEU A 33 8.01 5.22 6.76
C LEU A 33 7.14 5.61 5.56
N ARG A 34 6.89 4.66 4.66
CA ARG A 34 6.03 4.81 3.47
C ARG A 34 4.77 3.97 3.47
N GLY A 35 4.63 3.03 4.40
CA GLY A 35 3.40 2.29 4.61
C GLY A 35 3.60 1.05 5.49
N PHE A 36 2.49 0.37 5.74
CA PHE A 36 2.42 -0.90 6.46
C PHE A 36 1.87 -1.99 5.54
N VAL A 37 2.39 -3.21 5.67
CA VAL A 37 1.86 -4.42 5.03
C VAL A 37 1.77 -5.51 6.07
N SER A 38 0.58 -6.11 6.22
CA SER A 38 0.32 -7.15 7.21
C SER A 38 -0.85 -8.03 6.77
N ASN A 39 -0.91 -9.25 7.29
CA ASN A 39 -2.12 -10.09 7.23
C ASN A 39 -3.16 -9.71 8.28
N GLN A 40 -2.88 -8.68 9.09
CA GLN A 40 -3.70 -8.28 10.21
C GLN A 40 -4.08 -6.82 10.11
N VAL A 41 -4.97 -6.45 11.02
CA VAL A 41 -5.69 -5.18 11.03
C VAL A 41 -4.86 -4.00 11.52
N CYS A 42 -5.31 -2.79 11.18
CA CYS A 42 -4.85 -1.53 11.74
C CYS A 42 -5.97 -0.90 12.57
N ARG A 43 -5.62 -0.30 13.71
CA ARG A 43 -6.52 0.54 14.52
C ARG A 43 -6.54 1.96 13.96
N ASP A 44 -7.50 2.76 14.41
CA ASP A 44 -7.61 4.18 14.08
C ASP A 44 -7.73 4.40 12.56
N THR A 45 -8.57 3.57 11.90
CA THR A 45 -8.69 3.52 10.43
C THR A 45 -9.05 4.88 9.83
N ASP A 46 -9.96 5.62 10.47
CA ASP A 46 -10.38 6.94 10.00
C ASP A 46 -9.21 7.93 9.99
N GLU A 47 -8.39 7.92 11.05
CA GLU A 47 -7.20 8.75 11.15
C GLU A 47 -6.09 8.31 10.19
N MET A 48 -5.92 7.00 9.98
CA MET A 48 -4.96 6.48 8.99
C MET A 48 -5.35 6.89 7.57
N ILE A 49 -6.65 6.84 7.23
CA ILE A 49 -7.18 7.34 5.96
C ILE A 49 -6.95 8.85 5.85
N LEU A 50 -7.27 9.63 6.89
CA LEU A 50 -7.10 11.09 6.90
C LEU A 50 -5.64 11.50 6.72
N THR A 51 -4.72 10.78 7.37
CA THR A 51 -3.27 11.03 7.29
C THR A 51 -2.64 10.52 6.00
N ARG A 52 -3.39 9.77 5.18
CA ARG A 52 -2.95 9.18 3.91
C ARG A 52 -1.72 8.29 4.07
N ILE A 53 -1.58 7.61 5.21
CA ILE A 53 -0.53 6.62 5.42
C ILE A 53 -1.02 5.28 4.86
N PRO A 54 -0.37 4.71 3.83
CA PRO A 54 -0.81 3.45 3.24
C PRO A 54 -0.76 2.29 4.23
N VAL A 55 -1.82 1.50 4.26
CA VAL A 55 -1.94 0.29 5.06
C VAL A 55 -2.55 -0.80 4.19
N TYR A 56 -1.81 -1.88 4.00
CA TYR A 56 -2.29 -3.11 3.41
C TYR A 56 -2.51 -4.14 4.53
N GLN A 57 -3.74 -4.60 4.62
CA GLN A 57 -4.25 -5.48 5.68
C GLN A 57 -5.24 -6.47 5.10
N ASP A 58 -5.57 -7.52 5.85
CA ASP A 58 -6.67 -8.41 5.49
C ASP A 58 -8.01 -7.65 5.58
N PRO A 59 -8.75 -7.49 4.46
CA PRO A 59 -10.01 -6.74 4.45
C PRO A 59 -11.15 -7.43 5.20
N MET A 60 -11.01 -8.71 5.55
CA MET A 60 -12.04 -9.48 6.26
C MET A 60 -11.95 -9.34 7.78
N LEU A 61 -10.92 -8.65 8.27
CA LEU A 61 -10.65 -8.53 9.70
C LEU A 61 -10.96 -7.11 10.19
N SER A 62 -11.29 -6.99 11.48
CA SER A 62 -11.53 -5.70 12.14
C SER A 62 -10.81 -5.63 13.49
N PRO A 63 -10.16 -4.50 13.83
CA PRO A 63 -9.41 -4.38 15.06
C PRO A 63 -10.31 -4.28 16.29
N ARG A 64 -9.84 -4.85 17.41
CA ARG A 64 -10.25 -4.45 18.75
C ARG A 64 -9.38 -3.30 19.23
N GLY A 65 -9.94 -2.46 20.10
CA GLY A 65 -9.29 -1.21 20.52
C GLY A 65 -7.98 -1.37 21.30
N ILE A 66 -7.76 -2.48 22.02
CA ILE A 66 -6.64 -2.62 22.98
C ILE A 66 -5.67 -3.73 22.60
N ASN A 67 -4.39 -3.37 22.36
CA ASN A 67 -3.31 -4.32 22.04
C ASN A 67 -2.51 -4.77 23.29
N GLN A 68 -2.55 -3.99 24.35
CA GLN A 68 -1.71 -4.17 25.54
C GLN A 68 -2.00 -5.53 26.20
N GLY A 69 -0.95 -6.30 26.48
CA GLY A 69 -1.04 -7.64 27.08
C GLY A 69 -1.50 -8.75 26.14
N ARG A 70 -1.74 -8.44 24.86
CA ARG A 70 -2.21 -9.43 23.85
C ARG A 70 -1.15 -9.81 22.84
N MET A 71 -0.15 -8.96 22.67
CA MET A 71 0.96 -9.14 21.73
C MET A 71 2.25 -8.65 22.35
N TRP A 72 3.36 -9.21 21.89
CA TRP A 72 4.72 -8.77 22.18
C TRP A 72 5.54 -8.92 20.90
N VAL A 73 6.61 -8.12 20.78
CA VAL A 73 7.51 -8.22 19.62
C VAL A 73 8.44 -9.40 19.85
N GLU A 74 8.28 -10.44 19.04
CA GLU A 74 9.12 -11.64 19.10
C GLU A 74 10.49 -11.39 18.45
N SER A 75 10.51 -10.84 17.23
CA SER A 75 11.74 -10.51 16.51
C SER A 75 11.57 -9.28 15.61
N TYR A 76 12.69 -8.77 15.08
CA TYR A 76 12.71 -7.68 14.09
C TYR A 76 13.83 -7.92 13.07
N ASN A 77 13.65 -7.40 11.85
CA ASN A 77 14.55 -7.66 10.72
C ASN A 77 14.85 -9.15 10.50
N GLN A 78 13.84 -9.99 10.68
CA GLN A 78 13.87 -11.40 10.34
C GLN A 78 13.00 -11.65 9.09
N PRO A 79 13.23 -12.75 8.36
CA PRO A 79 12.29 -13.20 7.32
C PRO A 79 10.89 -13.41 7.90
N VAL A 80 9.87 -12.97 7.17
CA VAL A 80 8.46 -13.12 7.57
C VAL A 80 7.63 -13.65 6.40
N VAL A 81 6.47 -14.22 6.68
CA VAL A 81 5.52 -14.66 5.65
C VAL A 81 4.24 -13.85 5.77
N VAL A 82 3.96 -13.03 4.76
CA VAL A 82 2.75 -12.18 4.70
C VAL A 82 2.08 -12.40 3.34
N GLY A 83 0.76 -12.59 3.32
CA GLY A 83 0.00 -12.93 2.12
C GLY A 83 0.42 -14.25 1.47
N HIS A 84 0.93 -15.21 2.25
CA HIS A 84 1.57 -16.45 1.78
C HIS A 84 2.87 -16.22 0.96
N VAL A 85 3.47 -15.03 1.05
CA VAL A 85 4.72 -14.67 0.38
C VAL A 85 5.83 -14.46 1.42
N LEU A 86 6.98 -15.09 1.18
CA LEU A 86 8.19 -14.86 1.96
C LEU A 86 8.74 -13.46 1.66
N VAL A 87 9.00 -12.68 2.71
CA VAL A 87 9.60 -11.36 2.62
C VAL A 87 10.90 -11.35 3.40
N MET A 88 12.00 -11.04 2.72
CA MET A 88 13.30 -10.88 3.36
C MET A 88 13.54 -9.42 3.74
N PRO A 89 14.26 -9.14 4.84
CA PRO A 89 14.68 -7.79 5.16
C PRO A 89 15.46 -7.14 4.00
N GLY A 90 14.96 -6.01 3.50
CA GLY A 90 15.57 -5.26 2.40
C GLY A 90 15.03 -5.59 1.01
N ASP A 91 14.08 -6.53 0.89
CA ASP A 91 13.28 -6.68 -0.33
C ASP A 91 12.47 -5.42 -0.61
N ILE A 92 12.16 -5.20 -1.88
CA ILE A 92 11.40 -4.05 -2.34
C ILE A 92 9.92 -4.41 -2.30
N ILE A 93 9.14 -3.55 -1.65
CA ILE A 93 7.68 -3.68 -1.61
C ILE A 93 7.10 -2.67 -2.60
N VAL A 94 6.34 -3.19 -3.57
CA VAL A 94 5.57 -2.38 -4.51
C VAL A 94 4.10 -2.59 -4.17
N ALA A 95 3.34 -1.51 -4.05
CA ALA A 95 1.94 -1.61 -3.68
C ALA A 95 1.10 -0.52 -4.32
N ASP A 96 -0.09 -0.90 -4.79
CA ASP A 96 -1.07 -0.03 -5.44
C ASP A 96 -2.51 -0.47 -5.08
N SER A 97 -3.50 -0.12 -5.90
CA SER A 97 -4.89 -0.52 -5.68
C SER A 97 -5.16 -2.01 -5.88
N ASP A 98 -4.32 -2.72 -6.64
CA ASP A 98 -4.50 -4.14 -6.94
C ASP A 98 -3.93 -5.01 -5.83
N GLY A 99 -2.90 -4.51 -5.14
CA GLY A 99 -2.41 -5.14 -3.91
C GLY A 99 -0.95 -4.85 -3.66
N VAL A 100 -0.23 -5.88 -3.22
CA VAL A 100 1.18 -5.80 -2.84
C VAL A 100 1.99 -6.86 -3.57
N ALA A 101 3.11 -6.46 -4.15
CA ALA A 101 4.13 -7.32 -4.71
C ALA A 101 5.44 -7.19 -3.91
N VAL A 102 6.11 -8.32 -3.73
CA VAL A 102 7.42 -8.40 -3.08
C VAL A 102 8.45 -8.71 -4.14
N VAL A 103 9.42 -7.83 -4.32
CA VAL A 103 10.52 -7.99 -5.28
C VAL A 103 11.79 -8.30 -4.51
N PRO A 104 12.35 -9.52 -4.65
CA PRO A 104 13.59 -9.89 -4.00
C PRO A 104 14.71 -8.93 -4.36
N ARG A 105 15.44 -8.43 -3.36
CA ARG A 105 16.48 -7.42 -3.58
C ARG A 105 17.53 -7.86 -4.60
N ALA A 106 17.90 -9.14 -4.58
CA ALA A 106 18.90 -9.71 -5.50
C ALA A 106 18.44 -9.74 -6.97
N LYS A 107 17.15 -9.52 -7.24
CA LYS A 107 16.54 -9.53 -8.57
C LYS A 107 15.92 -8.19 -8.95
N ALA A 108 16.06 -7.16 -8.12
CA ALA A 108 15.41 -5.88 -8.29
C ALA A 108 15.66 -5.23 -9.65
N GLU A 109 16.91 -5.17 -10.10
CA GLU A 109 17.27 -4.57 -11.41
C GLU A 109 16.64 -5.33 -12.57
N GLN A 110 16.78 -6.67 -12.58
CA GLN A 110 16.19 -7.53 -13.60
C GLN A 110 14.66 -7.40 -13.66
N VAL A 111 14.00 -7.37 -12.50
CA VAL A 111 12.54 -7.20 -12.42
C VAL A 111 12.13 -5.83 -12.95
N ALA A 112 12.88 -4.77 -12.60
CA ALA A 112 12.59 -3.42 -13.07
C ALA A 112 12.72 -3.29 -14.59
N GLU A 113 13.76 -3.86 -15.20
CA GLU A 113 13.95 -3.87 -16.66
C GLU A 113 12.80 -4.59 -17.37
N ILE A 114 12.43 -5.78 -16.91
CA ILE A 114 11.34 -6.56 -17.50
C ILE A 114 9.99 -5.86 -17.32
N ALA A 115 9.69 -5.38 -16.11
CA ALA A 115 8.45 -4.68 -15.81
C ALA A 115 8.32 -3.42 -16.67
N ARG A 116 9.43 -2.71 -16.89
CA ARG A 116 9.49 -1.53 -17.76
C ARG A 116 9.17 -1.88 -19.21
N TRP A 117 9.80 -2.92 -19.74
CA TRP A 117 9.54 -3.38 -21.11
C TRP A 117 8.07 -3.79 -21.31
N ILE A 118 7.51 -4.57 -20.36
CA ILE A 118 6.09 -4.96 -20.40
C ILE A 118 5.18 -3.74 -20.38
N PHE A 119 5.45 -2.77 -19.50
CA PHE A 119 4.65 -1.55 -19.40
C PHE A 119 4.66 -0.74 -20.69
N GLU A 120 5.83 -0.54 -21.30
CA GLU A 120 5.97 0.22 -22.55
C GLU A 120 5.27 -0.48 -23.73
N ASP A 121 5.33 -1.81 -23.79
CA ASP A 121 4.62 -2.60 -24.80
C ASP A 121 3.08 -2.59 -24.61
N ASP A 122 2.62 -2.71 -23.36
CA ASP A 122 1.19 -2.55 -23.02
C ASP A 122 0.68 -1.17 -23.40
N GLU A 123 1.43 -0.13 -23.09
CA GLU A 123 1.05 1.25 -23.37
C GLU A 123 0.84 1.48 -24.88
N VAL A 124 1.75 1.00 -25.72
CA VAL A 124 1.62 1.08 -27.18
C VAL A 124 0.40 0.29 -27.66
N THR A 125 0.28 -0.97 -27.23
CA THR A 125 -0.78 -1.87 -27.66
C THR A 125 -2.16 -1.36 -27.25
N ARG A 126 -2.30 -0.92 -26.00
CA ARG A 126 -3.55 -0.37 -25.45
C ARG A 126 -3.88 0.98 -26.09
N GLY A 127 -2.89 1.78 -26.44
CA GLY A 127 -3.08 3.02 -27.21
C GLY A 127 -3.69 2.77 -28.59
N GLN A 128 -3.24 1.74 -29.30
CA GLN A 128 -3.83 1.34 -30.59
C GLN A 128 -5.28 0.88 -30.43
N ILE A 129 -5.62 0.24 -29.31
CA ILE A 129 -6.99 -0.17 -29.00
C ILE A 129 -7.88 1.07 -28.78
N TYR A 130 -7.40 2.07 -28.03
CA TYR A 130 -8.11 3.34 -27.82
C TYR A 130 -8.45 4.02 -29.15
N ASP A 131 -7.48 4.13 -30.04
CA ASP A 131 -7.68 4.74 -31.37
C ASP A 131 -8.71 3.94 -32.19
N ARG A 132 -8.62 2.60 -32.17
CA ARG A 132 -9.52 1.71 -32.90
C ARG A 132 -10.98 1.83 -32.44
N ILE A 133 -11.21 2.02 -31.14
CA ILE A 133 -12.55 2.17 -30.57
C ILE A 133 -13.02 3.63 -30.52
N GLY A 134 -12.23 4.57 -31.04
CA GLY A 134 -12.55 6.00 -31.03
C GLY A 134 -12.55 6.64 -29.63
N LYS A 135 -11.86 6.05 -28.66
CA LYS A 135 -11.74 6.58 -27.30
C LYS A 135 -10.55 7.54 -27.21
N PRO A 136 -10.73 8.77 -26.67
CA PRO A 136 -9.60 9.66 -26.40
C PRO A 136 -8.61 9.01 -25.42
N ARG A 137 -7.33 9.04 -25.75
CA ARG A 137 -6.25 8.54 -24.90
C ARG A 137 -6.18 9.33 -23.58
N ASP A 138 -6.00 8.62 -22.47
CA ASP A 138 -5.84 9.21 -21.13
C ASP A 138 -4.37 9.20 -20.68
N TRP A 139 -4.12 9.59 -19.43
CA TRP A 139 -2.76 9.71 -18.88
C TRP A 139 -2.01 8.36 -18.84
N THR A 140 -2.71 7.24 -18.86
CA THR A 140 -2.08 5.90 -18.86
C THR A 140 -1.42 5.53 -20.19
N MET A 141 -1.56 6.40 -21.19
CA MET A 141 -1.04 6.28 -22.57
C MET A 141 -0.03 7.37 -22.95
N GLN A 142 0.42 8.18 -21.98
CA GLN A 142 1.21 9.40 -22.20
C GLN A 142 2.69 9.30 -21.82
N GLY A 143 3.21 8.09 -21.61
CA GLY A 143 4.60 7.77 -21.33
C GLY A 143 5.02 8.23 -19.94
N HIS A 144 5.34 7.28 -19.05
CA HIS A 144 6.07 7.48 -17.77
C HIS A 144 5.69 8.66 -16.90
N THR A 145 4.48 9.19 -17.07
CA THR A 145 3.96 10.24 -16.23
C THR A 145 3.35 9.54 -15.02
N PRO A 146 3.77 9.90 -13.78
CA PRO A 146 3.07 9.42 -12.61
C PRO A 146 1.57 9.75 -12.76
N PRO A 147 0.67 8.93 -12.19
CA PRO A 147 -0.74 9.29 -12.14
C PRO A 147 -0.88 10.74 -11.66
N PRO A 148 -1.84 11.51 -12.20
CA PRO A 148 -2.11 12.84 -11.66
C PRO A 148 -2.34 12.69 -10.15
N PRO A 149 -1.87 13.66 -9.33
CA PRO A 149 -2.04 13.59 -7.89
C PRO A 149 -3.52 13.32 -7.55
N PRO A 150 -3.80 12.55 -6.49
CA PRO A 150 -5.16 12.27 -6.07
C PRO A 150 -5.95 13.57 -6.05
N SER A 151 -7.05 13.59 -6.78
CA SER A 151 -7.92 14.75 -6.82
C SER A 151 -8.36 15.11 -5.40
N ASP A 152 -8.20 16.38 -5.00
CA ASP A 152 -8.78 16.89 -3.75
C ASP A 152 -10.32 16.83 -3.77
N LYS A 153 -10.92 16.56 -4.93
CA LYS A 153 -12.34 16.21 -5.04
C LYS A 153 -12.52 14.77 -4.54
N PRO A 154 -13.30 14.57 -3.47
CA PRO A 154 -13.68 13.24 -3.01
C PRO A 154 -14.26 12.40 -4.16
N LEU A 155 -13.88 11.11 -4.25
CA LEU A 155 -14.42 10.16 -5.24
C LEU A 155 -15.95 9.99 -5.14
N HIS A 156 -16.50 10.30 -3.97
CA HIS A 156 -17.92 10.53 -3.74
C HIS A 156 -18.08 11.85 -2.99
N PRO A 157 -19.05 12.73 -3.34
CA PRO A 157 -19.39 13.84 -2.46
C PRO A 157 -19.60 13.24 -1.06
N ALA A 158 -18.96 13.84 -0.04
CA ALA A 158 -19.05 13.40 1.35
C ALA A 158 -20.47 12.93 1.67
N PRO A 159 -20.65 11.84 2.44
CA PRO A 159 -21.99 11.31 2.69
C PRO A 159 -22.88 12.44 3.20
N VAL A 160 -24.06 12.58 2.58
CA VAL A 160 -25.04 13.65 2.83
C VAL A 160 -25.66 13.42 4.21
N TRP A 161 -24.91 13.69 5.28
CA TRP A 161 -25.41 13.61 6.66
C TRP A 161 -25.51 14.95 7.35
N ASP A 162 -25.36 16.07 6.63
CA ASP A 162 -25.90 17.36 7.07
C ASP A 162 -26.91 17.89 6.06
N LYS A 163 -28.05 17.21 6.01
CA LYS A 163 -29.33 17.86 5.75
C LYS A 163 -30.12 17.89 7.06
N LYS A 164 -30.17 19.08 7.67
CA LYS A 164 -31.17 19.65 8.62
C LYS A 164 -30.53 20.12 9.94
N LYS A 165 -30.44 21.43 10.14
CA LYS A 165 -31.57 22.33 10.48
C LYS A 165 -31.31 23.72 9.94
#